data_AF-A0ABD2Z752-F1
#
_entry.id   AF-A0ABD2Z752-F1
#
_cell.length_a   1.000
_cell.length_b   1.000
_cell.length_c   1.000
_cell.angle_alpha   90.00
_cell.angle_beta   90.00
_cell.angle_gamma   90.00
#
_symmetry.space_group_name_H-M   'P 1'
#
loop_
_entity.id
_entity.type
_entity.pdbx_description
1 polymer ?
#
loop_
_entity_poly.entity_id
_entity_poly.type
_entity_poly.pdbx_seq_one_letter_code
_entity_poly.pdbx_strand_id
1 'polypeptide(L)'
;MTPEQLSEFAWGLANSKQNFVWVLRPDLVLGDSAILPTEFLEETKERGMFASWCPQEEVLSHPSVGGFLTHTGWNSTIESISYGVPMICWPFFSDQLTNCWYCCTKWGNGMEIDKMLRGMKLKVLLES
;
A
#
# COMPACT_ATOMS: atom_id res chain seq x y z
N MET A 1 -9.91 5.27 7.12
CA MET A 1 -9.67 5.98 5.86
C MET A 1 -10.95 6.72 5.50
N THR A 2 -10.88 8.04 5.36
CA THR A 2 -12.05 8.84 4.91
C THR A 2 -12.21 8.73 3.39
N PRO A 3 -13.37 9.09 2.82
CA PRO A 3 -13.54 9.14 1.37
C PRO A 3 -12.52 10.04 0.66
N GLU A 4 -12.13 11.16 1.27
CA GLU A 4 -11.12 12.07 0.75
C GLU A 4 -9.74 11.38 0.70
N GLN A 5 -9.33 10.71 1.79
CA GLN A 5 -8.08 9.96 1.82
C GLN A 5 -8.07 8.81 0.79
N LEU A 6 -9.21 8.14 0.59
CA LEU A 6 -9.34 7.10 -0.43
C LEU A 6 -9.18 7.67 -1.84
N SER A 7 -9.77 8.84 -2.11
CA SER A 7 -9.66 9.53 -3.40
C SER A 7 -8.23 10.00 -3.67
N GLU A 8 -7.57 10.64 -2.69
CA GLU A 8 -6.16 11.04 -2.80
C GLU A 8 -5.26 9.84 -3.05
N PHE A 9 -5.50 8.74 -2.34
CA PHE A 9 -4.75 7.51 -2.52
C PHE A 9 -4.93 6.90 -3.92
N ALA A 10 -6.17 6.84 -4.41
CA ALA A 10 -6.48 6.36 -5.76
C ALA A 10 -5.76 7.21 -6.81
N TRP A 11 -5.86 8.54 -6.74
CA TRP A 11 -5.16 9.41 -7.68
C TRP A 11 -3.64 9.35 -7.53
N GLY A 12 -3.12 9.12 -6.32
CA GLY A 12 -1.70 8.83 -6.09
C GLY A 12 -1.23 7.60 -6.88
N LEU A 13 -1.99 6.49 -6.81
CA LEU A 13 -1.72 5.28 -7.60
C LEU A 13 -1.79 5.55 -9.11
N ALA A 14 -2.83 6.24 -9.59
CA ALA A 14 -2.97 6.56 -11.01
C ALA A 14 -1.82 7.44 -11.53
N ASN A 15 -1.36 8.40 -10.73
CA ASN A 15 -0.28 9.31 -11.08
C ASN A 15 1.10 8.66 -10.97
N SER A 16 1.27 7.62 -10.16
CA SER A 16 2.54 6.89 -10.03
C SER A 16 2.98 6.18 -11.33
N LYS A 17 2.03 5.90 -12.23
CA LYS A 17 2.24 5.09 -13.45
C LYS A 17 2.83 3.69 -13.20
N GLN A 18 2.78 3.19 -11.95
CA GLN A 18 3.17 1.83 -11.58
C GLN A 18 2.01 0.83 -11.66
N ASN A 19 2.31 -0.43 -11.99
CA ASN A 19 1.33 -1.51 -11.90
C ASN A 19 1.01 -1.81 -10.44
N PHE A 20 -0.24 -2.13 -10.13
CA PHE A 20 -0.65 -2.39 -8.75
C PHE A 20 -1.75 -3.44 -8.64
N VAL A 21 -1.76 -4.13 -7.50
CA VAL A 21 -2.88 -4.94 -7.03
C VAL A 21 -3.43 -4.26 -5.79
N TRP A 22 -4.71 -3.89 -5.82
CA TRP A 22 -5.36 -3.23 -4.70
C TRP A 22 -6.49 -4.10 -4.16
N VAL A 23 -6.26 -4.62 -2.95
CA VAL A 23 -7.27 -5.37 -2.20
C VAL A 23 -8.17 -4.39 -1.45
N LEU A 24 -9.40 -4.23 -1.92
CA LEU A 24 -10.42 -3.35 -1.35
C LEU A 24 -11.54 -4.19 -0.76
N ARG A 25 -11.70 -4.11 0.56
CA ARG A 25 -12.79 -4.77 1.30
C ARG A 25 -14.03 -3.88 1.31
N PRO A 26 -15.09 -4.20 0.54
CA PRO A 26 -16.27 -3.33 0.43
C PRO A 26 -16.95 -3.08 1.78
N ASP A 27 -16.83 -4.05 2.70
CA ASP A 27 -17.36 -4.07 4.06
C ASP A 27 -16.61 -3.17 5.05
N LEU A 28 -15.34 -2.84 4.80
CA LEU A 28 -14.53 -1.97 5.68
C LEU A 28 -14.48 -0.51 5.23
N VAL A 29 -14.94 -0.22 4.00
CA VAL A 29 -15.13 1.15 3.51
C VAL A 29 -16.56 1.67 3.79
N LEU A 30 -17.39 0.85 4.45
CA LEU A 30 -18.72 1.11 5.04
C LEU A 30 -19.59 2.20 4.41
N GLY A 31 -20.53 1.73 3.57
CA GLY A 31 -21.81 2.39 3.29
C GLY A 31 -22.07 2.60 1.81
N ASP A 32 -22.30 1.54 1.03
CA ASP A 32 -22.76 1.55 -0.39
C ASP A 32 -22.03 2.47 -1.39
N SER A 33 -20.93 3.14 -1.00
CA SER A 33 -20.43 4.33 -1.69
C SER A 33 -18.91 4.45 -1.73
N ALA A 34 -18.17 3.37 -1.48
CA ALA A 34 -16.75 3.30 -1.82
C ALA A 34 -16.56 3.06 -3.32
N ILE A 35 -17.25 3.86 -4.13
CA ILE A 35 -17.14 3.82 -5.57
C ILE A 35 -15.88 4.62 -5.87
N LEU A 36 -14.80 3.90 -6.17
CA LEU A 36 -13.64 4.51 -6.80
C LEU A 36 -14.14 5.31 -8.02
N PRO A 37 -13.65 6.55 -8.25
CA PRO A 37 -14.09 7.35 -9.38
C PRO A 37 -13.98 6.57 -10.69
N THR A 38 -15.00 6.61 -11.55
CA THR A 38 -14.98 5.91 -12.84
C THR A 38 -13.78 6.35 -13.69
N GLU A 39 -13.40 7.61 -13.58
CA GLU A 39 -12.23 8.20 -14.23
C GLU A 39 -10.93 7.52 -13.77
N PHE A 40 -10.82 7.17 -12.48
CA PHE A 40 -9.68 6.45 -11.94
C PHE A 40 -9.63 5.01 -12.46
N LEU A 41 -10.77 4.33 -12.52
CA LEU A 41 -10.86 2.97 -13.06
C LEU A 41 -10.47 2.94 -14.53
N GLU A 42 -10.96 3.88 -15.34
CA GLU A 42 -10.57 3.99 -16.75
C GLU A 42 -9.09 4.35 -16.94
N GLU A 43 -8.55 5.28 -16.15
CA GLU A 43 -7.14 5.68 -16.21
C GLU A 43 -6.19 4.53 -15.83
N THR A 44 -6.65 3.57 -15.01
CA THR A 44 -5.81 2.49 -14.50
C THR A 44 -6.12 1.11 -15.08
N LYS A 45 -7.08 0.98 -16.00
CA LYS A 45 -7.60 -0.31 -16.49
C LYS A 45 -6.55 -1.30 -17.00
N GLU A 46 -5.46 -0.81 -17.59
CA GLU A 46 -4.38 -1.66 -18.15
C GLU A 46 -3.29 -2.01 -17.12
N ARG A 47 -3.34 -1.45 -15.90
CA ARG A 47 -2.23 -1.50 -14.91
C ARG A 47 -2.68 -1.80 -13.48
N GLY A 48 -3.97 -1.63 -13.19
CA GLY A 48 -4.58 -1.85 -11.89
C GLY A 48 -5.40 -3.14 -11.88
N MET A 49 -5.18 -3.97 -10.87
CA MET A 49 -6.04 -5.11 -10.56
C MET A 49 -6.73 -4.89 -9.21
N PHE A 50 -8.04 -5.07 -9.17
CA PHE A 50 -8.85 -4.87 -7.98
C PHE A 50 -9.44 -6.20 -7.51
N ALA A 51 -9.33 -6.49 -6.21
CA ALA A 51 -9.89 -7.70 -5.61
C ALA A 51 -10.44 -7.40 -4.22
N SER A 52 -11.40 -8.19 -3.74
CA SER A 52 -11.85 -8.12 -2.34
C SER A 52 -10.96 -8.92 -1.38
N TRP A 53 -10.21 -9.86 -1.92
CA TRP A 53 -9.26 -10.70 -1.20
C TRP A 53 -8.20 -11.25 -2.15
N CYS A 54 -7.01 -11.55 -1.64
CA CYS A 54 -5.98 -12.27 -2.37
C CYS A 54 -5.18 -13.19 -1.43
N PRO A 55 -4.53 -14.24 -1.95
CA PRO A 55 -3.55 -15.01 -1.18
C PRO A 55 -2.29 -14.15 -0.97
N GLN A 56 -2.31 -13.27 0.05
CA GLN A 56 -1.29 -12.23 0.27
C GLN A 56 0.14 -12.80 0.31
N GLU A 57 0.35 -13.95 0.94
CA GLU A 57 1.64 -14.64 0.99
C GLU A 57 2.15 -14.99 -0.43
N GLU A 58 1.30 -15.60 -1.26
CA GLU A 58 1.64 -15.93 -2.65
C GLU A 58 1.92 -14.68 -3.48
N VAL A 59 1.10 -13.62 -3.30
CA VAL A 59 1.31 -12.33 -3.96
C VAL A 59 2.66 -11.74 -3.57
N LEU A 60 2.98 -11.65 -2.28
CA LEU A 60 4.24 -11.09 -1.78
C LEU A 60 5.46 -11.94 -2.19
N SER A 61 5.28 -13.25 -2.36
CA SER A 61 6.35 -14.14 -2.86
C SER A 61 6.63 -14.00 -4.36
N HIS A 62 5.75 -13.34 -5.11
CA HIS A 62 5.84 -13.27 -6.56
C HIS A 62 6.92 -12.25 -6.99
N PRO A 63 7.84 -12.61 -7.92
CA PRO A 63 8.97 -11.75 -8.29
C PRO A 63 8.59 -10.42 -8.96
N SER A 64 7.36 -10.30 -9.47
CA SER A 64 6.84 -9.03 -10.00
C SER A 64 6.44 -8.01 -8.93
N VAL A 65 6.41 -8.38 -7.64
CA VAL A 65 6.06 -7.46 -6.56
C VAL A 65 7.30 -6.68 -6.13
N GLY A 66 7.33 -5.40 -6.48
CA GLY A 66 8.42 -4.48 -6.12
C GLY A 66 8.20 -3.69 -4.83
N GLY A 67 7.04 -3.82 -4.19
CA GLY A 67 6.75 -3.10 -2.95
C GLY A 67 5.37 -3.39 -2.40
N PHE A 68 5.20 -3.18 -1.09
CA PHE A 68 3.99 -3.49 -0.36
C PHE A 68 3.50 -2.29 0.46
N LEU A 69 2.38 -1.72 0.06
CA LEU A 69 1.72 -0.68 0.86
C LEU A 69 0.80 -1.32 1.89
N THR A 70 1.03 -1.02 3.17
CA THR A 70 0.40 -1.75 4.26
C THR A 70 0.20 -0.89 5.50
N HIS A 71 -0.84 -1.21 6.26
CA HIS A 71 -1.07 -0.65 7.59
C HIS A 71 -0.01 -1.06 8.61
N THR A 72 0.93 -1.94 8.24
CA THR A 72 2.07 -2.35 9.08
C THR A 72 1.64 -3.13 10.33
N GLY A 73 0.57 -3.94 10.22
CA GLY A 73 0.27 -4.95 11.23
C GLY A 73 1.36 -6.03 11.29
N TRP A 74 1.48 -6.70 12.43
CA TRP A 74 2.60 -7.62 12.66
C TRP A 74 2.72 -8.75 11.63
N ASN A 75 1.62 -9.42 11.27
CA ASN A 75 1.65 -10.50 10.27
C ASN A 75 2.11 -10.01 8.90
N SER A 76 1.51 -8.93 8.38
CA SER A 76 1.94 -8.32 7.12
C SER A 76 3.39 -7.86 7.13
N THR A 77 3.88 -7.41 8.29
CA THR A 77 5.28 -7.01 8.46
C THR A 77 6.21 -8.22 8.35
N ILE A 78 5.88 -9.33 9.02
CA ILE A 78 6.68 -10.57 8.96
C ILE A 78 6.66 -11.18 7.56
N GLU A 79 5.51 -11.21 6.89
CA GLU A 79 5.41 -11.68 5.50
C GLU A 79 6.29 -10.85 4.56
N SER A 80 6.20 -9.51 4.64
CA SER A 80 7.02 -8.61 3.83
C SER A 80 8.52 -8.83 4.05
N ILE A 81 8.95 -8.98 5.31
CA ILE A 81 10.35 -9.28 5.66
C ILE A 81 10.78 -10.64 5.10
N SER A 82 9.92 -11.65 5.22
CA SER A 82 10.22 -13.03 4.80
C SER A 82 10.45 -13.15 3.30
N TYR A 83 9.73 -12.37 2.50
CA TYR A 83 9.88 -12.32 1.05
C TYR A 83 10.77 -11.19 0.54
N GLY A 84 11.36 -10.39 1.44
CA GLY A 84 12.25 -9.29 1.07
C GLY A 84 11.56 -8.15 0.33
N VAL A 85 10.25 -7.96 0.54
CA VAL A 85 9.47 -6.92 -0.12
C VAL A 85 9.55 -5.61 0.69
N PRO A 86 9.96 -4.48 0.10
CA PRO A 86 9.99 -3.19 0.78
C PRO A 86 8.58 -2.67 1.06
N MET A 87 8.41 -1.95 2.18
CA MET A 87 7.11 -1.51 2.68
C MET A 87 6.88 0.00 2.50
N ILE A 88 5.67 0.38 2.08
CA ILE A 88 5.13 1.72 2.32
C ILE A 88 4.17 1.61 3.50
N CYS A 89 4.56 2.18 4.63
CA CYS A 89 3.86 2.06 5.90
C CYS A 89 2.78 3.14 6.04
N TRP A 90 1.55 2.72 6.30
CA TRP A 90 0.41 3.61 6.59
C TRP A 90 -0.32 3.18 7.88
N PRO A 91 0.32 3.34 9.05
CA PRO A 91 -0.21 2.85 10.32
C PRO A 91 -1.45 3.62 10.77
N PHE A 92 -2.40 2.93 11.42
CA PHE A 92 -3.64 3.52 11.94
C PHE A 92 -3.77 3.42 13.47
N PHE A 93 -3.54 2.25 14.08
CA PHE A 93 -3.76 2.02 15.52
C PHE A 93 -2.95 0.83 16.06
N SER A 94 -3.03 0.56 17.38
CA SER A 94 -2.34 -0.56 18.04
C SER A 94 -0.82 -0.52 17.83
N ASP A 95 -0.21 -1.67 17.66
CA ASP A 95 1.19 -1.94 17.37
C ASP A 95 1.66 -1.42 16.01
N GLN A 96 0.76 -1.02 15.11
CA GLN A 96 1.10 -0.59 13.74
C GLN A 96 2.08 0.59 13.72
N LEU A 97 1.90 1.56 14.65
CA LEU A 97 2.80 2.71 14.80
C LEU A 97 4.21 2.27 15.22
N THR A 98 4.29 1.33 16.16
CA THR A 98 5.56 0.76 16.63
C THR A 98 6.24 -0.01 15.49
N ASN A 99 5.50 -0.87 14.80
CA ASN A 99 6.02 -1.65 13.68
C ASN A 99 6.53 -0.74 12.56
N CYS A 100 5.77 0.30 12.19
CA CYS A 100 6.17 1.32 11.23
C CYS A 100 7.49 1.99 11.63
N TRP A 101 7.64 2.38 12.89
CA TRP A 101 8.89 2.95 13.39
C TRP A 101 10.07 1.99 13.25
N TYR A 102 9.90 0.70 13.55
CA TYR A 102 10.96 -0.31 13.35
C TYR A 102 11.31 -0.47 11.87
N CYS A 103 10.32 -0.61 10.98
CA CYS A 103 10.53 -0.73 9.54
C CYS A 103 11.30 0.49 8.99
N CYS A 104 10.91 1.70 9.40
CA CYS A 104 11.48 2.94 8.90
C CYS A 104 12.86 3.30 9.50
N THR A 105 13.13 2.92 10.75
CA THR A 105 14.30 3.45 11.49
C THR A 105 15.32 2.41 11.93
N LYS A 106 14.93 1.13 12.00
CA LYS A 106 15.79 0.05 12.51
C LYS A 106 16.11 -0.98 11.43
N TRP A 107 15.10 -1.46 10.71
CA TRP A 107 15.28 -2.47 9.68
C TRP A 107 15.59 -1.85 8.32
N GLY A 108 15.16 -0.62 8.08
CA GLY A 108 15.44 0.09 6.83
C GLY A 108 14.69 -0.49 5.62
N ASN A 109 13.65 -1.28 5.86
CA ASN A 109 12.83 -1.92 4.84
C ASN A 109 11.47 -1.22 4.62
N GLY A 110 11.25 -0.05 5.22
CA GLY A 110 9.99 0.68 5.06
C GLY A 110 10.12 2.21 5.01
N MET A 111 9.11 2.85 4.43
CA MET A 111 8.90 4.31 4.47
C MET A 111 7.46 4.66 4.83
N GLU A 112 7.28 5.64 5.72
CA GLU A 112 5.96 6.10 6.14
C GLU A 112 5.32 7.03 5.10
N ILE A 113 4.04 6.80 4.77
CA ILE A 113 3.34 7.53 3.71
C ILE A 113 3.23 9.05 3.99
N ASP A 114 3.01 9.44 5.24
CA ASP A 114 2.92 10.86 5.62
C ASP A 114 4.24 11.59 5.41
N LYS A 115 5.37 10.88 5.56
CA LYS A 115 6.70 11.42 5.27
C LYS A 115 6.95 11.50 3.76
N MET A 116 6.41 10.56 2.97
CA MET A 116 6.46 10.65 1.50
C MET A 116 5.66 11.85 0.97
N LEU A 117 4.45 12.07 1.49
CA LEU A 117 3.61 13.22 1.09
C LEU A 117 4.25 14.57 1.46
N ARG A 118 5.11 14.60 2.49
CA ARG A 118 5.93 15.77 2.85
C ARG A 118 7.24 15.89 2.05
N GLY A 119 7.43 15.09 1.00
CA GLY A 119 8.56 15.21 0.07
C GLY A 119 9.84 14.48 0.49
N MET A 120 9.80 13.56 1.45
CA MET A 120 10.93 12.67 1.72
C MET A 120 11.02 11.60 0.62
N LYS A 121 12.07 11.71 -0.20
CA LYS A 121 12.29 11.08 -1.53
C LYS A 121 11.86 9.60 -1.65
N LEU A 122 10.95 9.33 -2.59
CA LEU A 122 10.54 8.01 -3.10
C LEU A 122 11.65 7.18 -3.77
N LYS A 123 12.82 7.80 -4.01
CA LYS A 123 13.86 7.28 -4.90
C LYS A 123 14.67 6.10 -4.34
N VAL A 124 14.56 5.81 -3.05
CA VAL A 124 15.44 4.82 -2.38
C VAL A 124 14.85 3.41 -2.38
N LEU A 125 13.52 3.24 -2.53
CA LEU A 125 12.87 1.92 -2.40
C LEU A 125 12.73 1.12 -3.70
N LEU A 126 12.95 1.73 -4.88
CA LEU A 126 12.73 1.07 -6.18
C LEU A 126 14.04 0.73 -6.92
N GLU A 127 15.20 1.01 -6.31
CA GLU A 127 16.52 0.80 -6.92
C GLU A 127 17.38 -0.26 -6.18
N SER A 128 16.82 -0.97 -5.19
CA SER A 128 17.52 -2.01 -4.41
C SER A 128 17.16 -3.42 -4.85
#